data_AF-A0A7K4IHI9-F1
#
_entry.id   AF-A0A7K4IHI9-F1
#
_cell.length_a   1.000
_cell.length_b   1.000
_cell.length_c   1.000
_cell.angle_alpha   90.00
_cell.angle_beta   90.00
_cell.angle_gamma   90.00
#
_symmetry.space_group_name_H-M   'P 1'
#
loop_
_entity.id
_entity.type
_entity.pdbx_description
1 polymer ?
#
loop_
_entity_poly.entity_id
_entity_poly.type
_entity_poly.pdbx_seq_one_letter_code
_entity_poly.pdbx_strand_id
1 'polypeptide(L)'
;RPQEAERDYTEALAIRRRLAERSPEQFEPFLAVTLKSLAVLYSRTNRIDDLEDVLVEYVKVLYCLNKRAQTAYSEEFSAMLRTLQGYYTQFRRLSPEEADSKIKDLLRHADPKCRGGGL
;
A
#
# COMPACT_ATOMS: atom_id res chain seq x y z
N ARG A 1 14.04 0.21 -18.89
CA ARG A 1 14.36 1.61 -18.50
C ARG A 1 13.42 1.99 -17.36
N PRO A 2 13.88 2.58 -16.23
CA PRO A 2 13.03 2.80 -15.06
C PRO A 2 11.81 3.70 -15.36
N GLN A 3 11.94 4.67 -16.25
CA GLN A 3 10.86 5.58 -16.63
C GLN A 3 9.73 4.89 -17.44
N GLU A 4 10.06 3.92 -18.30
CA GLU A 4 9.06 3.14 -19.04
C GLU A 4 8.28 2.24 -18.08
N ALA A 5 8.99 1.59 -17.15
CA ALA A 5 8.36 0.76 -16.13
C ALA A 5 7.46 1.59 -15.20
N GLU A 6 7.88 2.80 -14.79
CA GLU A 6 7.07 3.72 -14.00
C GLU A 6 5.77 4.06 -14.71
N ARG A 7 5.83 4.42 -15.99
CA ARG A 7 4.65 4.73 -16.80
C ARG A 7 3.71 3.52 -16.89
N ASP A 8 4.23 2.34 -17.23
CA ASP A 8 3.40 1.16 -17.43
C ASP A 8 2.74 0.70 -16.10
N TYR A 9 3.47 0.79 -14.98
CA TYR A 9 2.90 0.47 -13.67
C TYR A 9 1.92 1.53 -13.16
N THR A 10 2.14 2.82 -13.43
CA THR A 10 1.20 3.88 -13.03
C THR A 10 -0.11 3.82 -13.82
N GLU A 11 -0.07 3.47 -15.10
CA GLU A 11 -1.28 3.20 -15.89
C GLU A 11 -2.04 1.97 -15.36
N ALA A 12 -1.33 0.87 -15.11
CA ALA A 12 -1.92 -0.33 -14.52
C ALA A 12 -2.51 -0.04 -13.14
N LEU A 13 -1.85 0.81 -12.33
CA LEU A 13 -2.32 1.23 -11.01
C LEU A 13 -3.65 1.97 -11.12
N ALA A 14 -3.76 2.92 -12.06
CA ALA A 14 -4.99 3.68 -12.27
C ALA A 14 -6.17 2.77 -12.66
N ILE A 15 -5.95 1.79 -13.53
CA ILE A 15 -6.97 0.83 -13.95
C ILE A 15 -7.37 -0.07 -12.77
N ARG A 16 -6.39 -0.69 -12.11
CA ARG A 16 -6.65 -1.63 -11.00
C ARG A 16 -7.29 -0.95 -9.79
N ARG A 17 -6.98 0.32 -9.53
CA ARG A 17 -7.64 1.11 -8.49
C ARG A 17 -9.13 1.30 -8.77
N ARG A 18 -9.49 1.73 -10.00
CA ARG A 18 -10.91 1.87 -10.41
C ARG A 18 -11.67 0.55 -10.36
N LEU A 19 -11.01 -0.56 -10.71
CA LEU A 19 -11.60 -1.88 -10.63
C LEU A 19 -11.77 -2.35 -9.18
N ALA A 20 -10.79 -2.09 -8.30
CA ALA A 20 -10.87 -2.40 -6.88
C ALA A 20 -11.96 -1.59 -6.16
N GLU A 21 -12.27 -0.37 -6.60
CA GLU A 21 -13.42 0.39 -6.09
C GLU A 21 -14.77 -0.29 -6.38
N ARG A 22 -14.88 -0.98 -7.53
CA ARG A 22 -16.11 -1.65 -7.97
C ARG A 22 -16.22 -3.09 -7.49
N SER A 23 -15.11 -3.81 -7.46
CA SER A 23 -15.05 -5.22 -7.08
C SER A 23 -13.77 -5.48 -6.27
N PRO A 24 -13.74 -5.02 -5.01
CA PRO A 24 -12.53 -5.06 -4.18
C PRO A 24 -11.97 -6.48 -4.02
N GLU A 25 -12.84 -7.46 -3.77
CA GLU A 25 -12.44 -8.87 -3.57
C GLU A 25 -11.68 -9.46 -4.75
N GLN A 26 -12.03 -9.03 -5.98
CA GLN A 26 -11.38 -9.52 -7.19
C GLN A 26 -10.11 -8.73 -7.51
N PHE A 27 -10.10 -7.41 -7.31
CA PHE A 27 -9.06 -6.54 -7.87
C PHE A 27 -8.04 -5.98 -6.86
N GLU A 28 -8.33 -5.98 -5.55
CA GLU A 28 -7.35 -5.59 -4.53
C GLU A 28 -6.06 -6.44 -4.56
N PRO A 29 -6.10 -7.77 -4.82
CA PRO A 29 -4.88 -8.57 -5.00
C PRO A 29 -3.98 -8.05 -6.13
N PHE A 30 -4.57 -7.69 -7.27
CA PHE A 30 -3.81 -7.17 -8.42
C PHE A 30 -3.31 -5.75 -8.16
N LEU A 31 -4.10 -4.95 -7.43
CA LEU A 31 -3.69 -3.63 -6.97
C LEU A 31 -2.46 -3.74 -6.06
N ALA A 32 -2.47 -4.64 -5.08
CA ALA A 32 -1.34 -4.94 -4.19
C ALA A 32 -0.06 -5.29 -4.96
N VAL A 33 -0.15 -6.17 -5.98
CA VAL A 33 1.00 -6.53 -6.82
C VAL A 33 1.57 -5.30 -7.55
N THR A 34 0.72 -4.40 -8.04
CA THR A 34 1.15 -3.19 -8.75
C THR A 34 1.86 -2.22 -7.83
N LEU A 35 1.29 -2.00 -6.64
CA LEU A 35 1.86 -1.14 -5.61
C LEU A 35 3.23 -1.66 -5.15
N LYS A 36 3.37 -2.98 -4.99
CA LYS A 36 4.67 -3.61 -4.68
C LYS A 36 5.73 -3.30 -5.75
N SER A 37 5.37 -3.42 -7.03
CA SER A 37 6.29 -3.13 -8.13
C SER A 37 6.72 -1.67 -8.15
N LEU A 38 5.80 -0.73 -7.90
CA LEU A 38 6.12 0.70 -7.80
C LEU A 38 6.99 1.01 -6.57
N ALA A 39 6.72 0.40 -5.43
CA ALA A 39 7.53 0.59 -4.22
C ALA A 39 8.99 0.15 -4.45
N VAL A 40 9.18 -1.01 -5.11
CA VAL A 40 10.53 -1.48 -5.50
C VAL A 40 11.20 -0.51 -6.47
N LEU A 41 10.45 0.01 -7.45
CA LEU A 41 10.98 0.96 -8.41
C LEU A 41 11.42 2.26 -7.73
N TYR A 42 10.55 2.88 -6.94
CA TYR A 42 10.83 4.15 -6.25
C TYR A 42 11.92 4.03 -5.20
N SER A 43 12.00 2.90 -4.49
CA SER A 43 13.13 2.61 -3.60
C SER A 43 14.45 2.55 -4.38
N ARG A 44 14.50 1.87 -5.53
CA ARG A 44 15.71 1.77 -6.37
C ARG A 44 16.11 3.09 -7.01
N THR A 45 15.15 3.96 -7.31
CA THR A 45 15.41 5.27 -7.92
C THR A 45 15.50 6.40 -6.91
N ASN A 46 15.52 6.10 -5.60
CA ASN A 46 15.60 7.07 -4.51
C ASN A 46 14.52 8.17 -4.56
N ARG A 47 13.31 7.80 -5.01
CA ARG A 47 12.13 8.67 -5.09
C ARG A 47 11.34 8.56 -3.79
N ILE A 48 11.88 9.18 -2.74
CA ILE A 48 11.45 8.98 -1.34
C ILE A 48 9.99 9.40 -1.12
N ASP A 49 9.57 10.55 -1.64
CA ASP A 49 8.20 11.03 -1.44
C ASP A 49 7.18 10.15 -2.17
N ASP A 50 7.46 9.76 -3.42
CA ASP A 50 6.61 8.83 -4.17
C ASP A 50 6.55 7.44 -3.51
N LEU A 51 7.63 7.02 -2.86
CA LEU A 51 7.68 5.77 -2.10
C LEU A 51 6.72 5.82 -0.90
N GLU A 52 6.62 6.94 -0.16
CA GLU A 52 5.68 7.05 0.96
C GLU A 52 4.25 6.81 0.51
N ASP A 53 3.83 7.51 -0.54
CA ASP A 53 2.46 7.44 -1.05
C ASP A 53 2.10 6.00 -1.43
N VAL A 54 3.01 5.31 -2.12
CA VAL A 54 2.82 3.92 -2.51
C VAL A 54 2.80 2.99 -1.30
N LEU A 55 3.72 3.13 -0.34
CA LEU A 55 3.75 2.30 0.87
C LEU A 55 2.48 2.48 1.71
N VAL A 56 1.99 3.71 1.82
CA VAL A 56 0.77 4.05 2.56
C VAL A 56 -0.47 3.46 1.88
N GLU A 57 -0.59 3.53 0.56
CA GLU A 57 -1.69 2.88 -0.16
C GLU A 57 -1.58 1.35 -0.03
N TYR A 58 -0.38 0.80 -0.18
CA TYR A 58 -0.15 -0.63 -0.16
C TYR A 58 -0.49 -1.26 1.20
N VAL A 59 -0.05 -0.65 2.31
CA VAL A 59 -0.37 -1.17 3.64
C VAL A 59 -1.88 -1.15 3.93
N LYS A 60 -2.62 -0.16 3.39
CA LYS A 60 -4.08 -0.10 3.50
C LYS A 60 -4.76 -1.20 2.72
N VAL A 61 -4.29 -1.50 1.50
CA VAL A 61 -4.81 -2.61 0.69
C VAL A 61 -4.54 -3.95 1.39
N LEU A 62 -3.32 -4.19 1.86
CA LEU A 62 -2.98 -5.40 2.62
C LEU A 62 -3.80 -5.54 3.90
N TYR A 63 -4.07 -4.44 4.60
CA TYR A 63 -4.95 -4.42 5.76
C TYR A 63 -6.38 -4.86 5.39
N CYS A 64 -6.96 -4.33 4.31
CA CYS A 64 -8.29 -4.72 3.86
C CYS A 64 -8.36 -6.20 3.40
N LEU A 65 -7.33 -6.69 2.70
CA LEU A 65 -7.22 -8.10 2.31
C LEU A 65 -7.19 -9.03 3.55
N ASN A 66 -6.37 -8.70 4.55
CA ASN A 66 -6.30 -9.45 5.81
C ASN A 66 -7.63 -9.43 6.58
N LYS A 67 -8.32 -8.28 6.62
CA LYS A 67 -9.61 -8.13 7.32
C LYS A 67 -10.71 -9.00 6.69
N ARG A 68 -10.67 -9.23 5.38
CA ARG A 68 -11.58 -10.17 4.69
C ARG A 68 -11.13 -11.63 4.81
N ALA A 69 -10.37 -11.95 5.87
CA ALA A 69 -9.84 -13.28 6.20
C ALA A 69 -8.95 -13.92 5.13
N GLN A 70 -8.32 -13.12 4.25
CA GLN A 70 -7.33 -13.63 3.30
C GLN A 70 -5.97 -13.77 4.00
N THR A 71 -5.76 -14.91 4.67
CA THR A 71 -4.55 -15.20 5.45
C THR A 71 -3.27 -15.22 4.61
N ALA A 72 -3.37 -15.37 3.29
CA ALA A 72 -2.24 -15.31 2.37
C ALA A 72 -1.44 -13.99 2.45
N TYR A 73 -2.03 -12.91 2.97
CA TYR A 73 -1.41 -11.58 3.06
C TYR A 73 -0.91 -11.20 4.45
N SER A 74 -0.97 -12.09 5.45
CA SER A 74 -0.59 -11.75 6.84
C SER A 74 0.90 -11.43 6.97
N GLU A 75 1.74 -12.24 6.32
CA GLU A 75 3.19 -12.07 6.34
C GLU A 75 3.61 -10.82 5.58
N GLU A 76 3.02 -10.60 4.41
CA GLU A 76 3.31 -9.42 3.60
C GLU A 76 2.84 -8.13 4.30
N PHE A 77 1.67 -8.16 4.94
CA PHE A 77 1.19 -7.05 5.76
C PHE A 77 2.15 -6.73 6.92
N SER A 78 2.60 -7.75 7.65
CA SER A 78 3.54 -7.59 8.76
C SER A 78 4.89 -7.03 8.30
N ALA A 79 5.40 -7.51 7.16
CA ALA A 79 6.61 -6.96 6.55
C ALA A 79 6.42 -5.50 6.14
N MET A 80 5.26 -5.17 5.57
CA MET A 80 4.97 -3.82 5.11
C MET A 80 4.84 -2.81 6.25
N LEU A 81 4.26 -3.20 7.39
CA LEU A 81 4.24 -2.38 8.60
C LEU A 81 5.66 -2.02 9.04
N ARG A 82 6.58 -2.98 9.07
CA ARG A 82 7.99 -2.73 9.43
C ARG A 82 8.67 -1.79 8.45
N THR A 83 8.46 -1.98 7.16
CA THR A 83 9.03 -1.10 6.13
C THR A 83 8.51 0.33 6.23
N LEU A 84 7.20 0.53 6.42
CA LEU A 84 6.62 1.87 6.56
C LEU A 84 7.07 2.55 7.87
N GLN A 85 7.19 1.80 8.96
CA GLN A 85 7.75 2.32 10.22
C GLN A 85 9.20 2.78 10.02
N GLY A 86 10.04 1.94 9.37
CA GLY A 86 11.42 2.29 9.03
C GLY A 86 11.50 3.51 8.11
N TYR A 87 10.59 3.64 7.14
CA TYR A 87 10.50 4.82 6.30
C TYR A 87 10.23 6.09 7.13
N TYR A 88 9.27 6.03 8.06
CA TYR A 88 8.92 7.18 8.89
C TYR A 88 10.03 7.59 9.85
N THR A 89 10.70 6.63 10.48
CA THR A 89 11.80 6.93 11.39
C THR A 89 13.01 7.49 10.64
N GLN A 90 13.31 6.95 9.46
CA GLN A 90 14.46 7.37 8.66
C GLN A 90 14.24 8.71 7.94
N PHE A 91 13.13 8.85 7.21
CA PHE A 91 12.94 9.96 6.26
C PHE A 91 11.99 11.04 6.77
N ARG A 92 11.10 10.70 7.71
CA ARG A 92 10.19 11.68 8.36
C ARG A 92 10.60 12.05 9.78
N ARG A 93 11.70 11.47 10.28
CA ARG A 93 12.28 11.73 11.60
C ARG A 93 11.26 11.58 12.74
N LEU A 94 10.28 10.70 12.56
CA LEU A 94 9.35 10.34 13.62
C LEU A 94 10.04 9.38 14.59
N SER A 95 9.71 9.45 15.88
CA SER A 95 10.06 8.37 16.80
C SER A 95 9.35 7.07 16.39
N PRO A 96 9.84 5.88 16.80
CA PRO A 96 9.12 4.63 16.56
C PRO A 96 7.66 4.66 17.05
N GLU A 97 7.40 5.31 18.18
CA GLU A 97 6.07 5.46 18.77
C GLU A 97 5.17 6.39 17.95
N GLU A 98 5.71 7.51 17.45
CA GLU A 98 5.00 8.43 16.55
C GLU A 98 4.69 7.77 15.21
N ALA A 99 5.64 7.00 14.66
CA ALA A 99 5.43 6.24 13.43
C ALA A 99 4.31 5.20 13.61
N ASP A 100 4.32 4.45 14.72
CA ASP A 100 3.28 3.48 15.04
C ASP A 100 1.90 4.14 15.23
N SER A 101 1.87 5.28 15.90
CA SER A 101 0.65 6.08 16.07
C SER A 101 0.10 6.53 14.71
N LYS A 102 0.96 7.08 13.84
CA LYS A 102 0.59 7.49 12.48
C LYS A 102 0.09 6.32 11.65
N ILE A 103 0.75 5.15 11.71
CA ILE A 103 0.32 3.94 10.99
C ILE A 103 -1.06 3.48 11.49
N LYS A 104 -1.28 3.43 12.81
CA LYS A 104 -2.59 3.09 13.38
C LYS A 104 -3.69 4.03 12.92
N ASP A 105 -3.41 5.32 12.85
CA ASP A 105 -4.37 6.32 12.36
C ASP A 105 -4.65 6.15 10.86
N LEU A 106 -3.62 5.88 10.05
CA LEU A 106 -3.80 5.58 8.62
C LEU A 106 -4.71 4.37 8.39
N LEU A 107 -4.57 3.31 9.20
CA LEU A 107 -5.38 2.11 9.11
C LEU A 107 -6.82 2.36 9.60
N ARG A 108 -7.01 3.12 10.68
CA ARG A 108 -8.36 3.52 11.16
C ARG A 108 -9.18 4.22 10.07
N HIS A 109 -8.54 5.04 9.22
CA HIS A 109 -9.21 5.70 8.10
C HIS A 109 -9.44 4.78 6.89
N ALA A 110 -8.76 3.64 6.81
CA ALA A 110 -8.96 2.63 5.77
C ALA A 110 -10.12 1.66 6.10
N ASP A 111 -10.42 1.44 7.39
CA ASP A 111 -11.47 0.55 7.87
C ASP A 111 -12.83 0.63 7.16
N PRO A 112 -13.39 1.83 6.89
CA PRO A 112 -14.67 1.94 6.18
C PRO A 112 -14.58 1.45 4.73
N LYS A 113 -13.42 1.64 4.08
CA LYS A 113 -13.18 1.27 2.68
C LYS A 113 -13.01 -0.25 2.51
N CYS A 114 -12.57 -0.95 3.57
CA CYS A 114 -12.39 -2.40 3.53
C CYS A 114 -13.71 -3.20 3.48
N ARG A 115 -14.89 -2.61 3.67
CA ARG A 115 -16.15 -3.37 3.65
C ARG A 115 -16.66 -3.66 2.24
N GLY A 116 -16.07 -3.05 1.21
CA GLY A 116 -16.58 -3.12 -0.15
C GLY A 116 -17.93 -2.43 -0.28
N GLY A 117 -18.15 -1.71 -1.38
CA GLY A 117 -19.47 -1.21 -1.72
C GLY A 117 -20.40 -2.41 -1.90
N GLY A 118 -21.26 -2.64 -0.92
CA GLY A 118 -22.47 -3.42 -1.15
C GLY A 118 -23.26 -2.72 -2.25
N LEU A 119 -23.68 -3.49 -3.24
CA LEU A 119 -24.80 -3.12 -4.09
C LEU A 119 -26.01 -2.74 -3.23
#